data_AF-A0A8T3YSR8-F1
#
_entry.id   AF-A0A8T3YSR8-F1
#
_cell.length_a   1.000
_cell.length_b   1.000
_cell.length_c   1.000
_cell.angle_alpha   90.00
_cell.angle_beta   90.00
_cell.angle_gamma   90.00
#
_symmetry.space_group_name_H-M   'P 1'
#
loop_
_entity.id
_entity.type
_entity.pdbx_description
1 polymer ?
#
loop_
_entity_poly.entity_id
_entity_poly.type
_entity_poly.pdbx_seq_one_letter_code
_entity_poly.pdbx_strand_id
1 'polypeptide(L)'
;MPQNISTNQTAQLKNITIIRLIKENIVKNILILFFSVIFYFPLFQALKQVQPVQLNDFLLILSMFIVAACFANFTFTYEKSNILLVSQRMFSHFVTFMFMLLLALLLDALVISVGFVYPQLYSIIFVFSILIYLSVALYDFWDILRAKL
;
A
#
# COMPACT_ATOMS: atom_id res chain seq x y z
N MET A 1 7.41 38.02 28.60
CA MET A 1 7.64 38.25 27.15
C MET A 1 7.67 36.90 26.47
N PRO A 2 6.66 36.53 25.66
CA PRO A 2 6.69 35.26 24.96
C PRO A 2 7.75 35.33 23.86
N GLN A 3 8.68 34.38 23.89
CA GLN A 3 9.79 34.27 22.96
C GLN A 3 9.27 34.07 21.54
N ASN A 4 9.71 34.96 20.65
CA ASN A 4 9.48 34.89 19.22
C ASN A 4 10.31 33.72 18.66
N ILE A 5 9.76 32.50 18.74
CA ILE A 5 10.34 31.33 18.06
C ILE A 5 10.38 31.72 16.58
N SER A 6 11.58 31.96 16.07
CA SER A 6 11.76 32.48 14.72
C SER A 6 11.09 31.54 13.72
N THR A 7 10.35 32.09 12.77
CA THR A 7 9.67 31.39 11.67
C THR A 7 10.58 30.40 10.92
N ASN A 8 11.90 30.61 11.00
CA ASN A 8 12.91 29.73 10.44
C ASN A 8 13.11 28.42 11.22
N GLN A 9 12.97 28.42 12.55
CA GLN A 9 13.11 27.22 13.38
C GLN A 9 11.94 26.25 13.22
N THR A 10 10.71 26.77 13.11
CA THR A 10 9.51 25.96 12.84
C THR A 10 9.55 25.34 11.44
N ALA A 11 10.00 26.09 10.43
CA ALA A 11 10.20 25.56 9.08
C ALA A 11 11.27 24.45 9.03
N GLN A 12 12.38 24.60 9.76
CA GLN A 12 13.43 23.56 9.83
C GLN A 12 12.96 22.28 10.52
N LEU A 13 12.27 22.38 11.65
CA LEU A 13 11.71 21.22 12.37
C LEU A 13 10.69 20.46 11.51
N LYS A 14 9.86 21.19 10.76
CA LYS A 14 8.91 20.63 9.81
C LYS A 14 9.62 19.81 8.74
N ASN A 15 10.66 20.37 8.10
CA ASN A 15 11.41 19.69 7.04
C ASN A 15 12.10 18.41 7.53
N ILE A 16 12.72 18.44 8.72
CA ILE A 16 13.38 17.26 9.30
C ILE A 16 12.35 16.13 9.52
N THR A 17 11.16 16.48 10.02
CA THR A 17 10.10 15.50 10.29
C THR A 17 9.56 14.87 9.00
N ILE A 18 9.33 15.67 7.95
CA ILE A 18 8.90 15.16 6.64
C ILE A 18 9.94 14.20 6.04
N ILE A 19 11.22 14.56 6.05
CA ILE A 19 12.28 13.71 5.50
C ILE A 19 12.33 12.37 6.23
N ARG A 20 12.16 12.39 7.56
CA ARG A 20 12.08 11.18 8.37
C ARG A 20 10.88 10.32 7.97
N LEU A 21 9.68 10.90 7.86
CA LEU A 21 8.46 10.20 7.47
C LEU A 21 8.59 9.56 6.08
N ILE A 22 9.17 10.28 5.12
CA ILE A 22 9.44 9.74 3.78
C ILE A 22 10.37 8.52 3.85
N LYS A 23 11.45 8.59 4.65
CA LYS A 23 12.36 7.44 4.83
C LYS A 23 11.65 6.25 5.46
N GLU A 24 10.87 6.46 6.52
CA GLU A 24 10.05 5.42 7.16
C GLU A 24 9.09 4.79 6.12
N ASN A 25 8.52 5.60 5.23
CA ASN A 25 7.62 5.12 4.18
C ASN A 25 8.32 4.36 3.04
N ILE A 26 9.53 4.75 2.66
CA ILE A 26 10.36 4.01 1.70
C ILE A 26 10.66 2.61 2.27
N VAL A 27 11.11 2.54 3.52
CA VAL A 27 11.38 1.26 4.21
C VAL A 27 10.13 0.38 4.23
N LYS A 28 8.97 0.96 4.56
CA LYS A 28 7.67 0.27 4.52
C LYS A 28 7.39 -0.35 3.15
N ASN A 29 7.54 0.43 2.08
CA ASN A 29 7.28 -0.04 0.71
C ASN A 29 8.28 -1.13 0.26
N ILE A 30 9.55 -1.04 0.65
CA ILE A 30 10.54 -2.10 0.41
C ILE A 30 10.12 -3.40 1.12
N LEU A 31 9.65 -3.31 2.36
CA LEU A 31 9.16 -4.47 3.10
C LEU A 31 7.92 -5.09 2.44
N ILE A 32 6.98 -4.27 1.95
CA ILE A 32 5.80 -4.76 1.24
C ILE A 32 6.22 -5.55 -0.02
N LEU A 33 7.14 -5.01 -0.82
CA LEU A 33 7.65 -5.70 -2.00
C LEU A 33 8.38 -7.00 -1.63
N PHE A 34 9.21 -6.97 -0.59
CA PHE A 34 9.90 -8.15 -0.08
C PHE A 34 8.91 -9.26 0.33
N PHE A 35 7.88 -8.92 1.09
CA PHE A 35 6.86 -9.89 1.50
C PHE A 35 6.01 -10.37 0.34
N SER A 36 5.60 -9.50 -0.61
CA SER A 36 4.88 -9.92 -1.82
C SER A 36 5.69 -10.95 -2.62
N VAL A 37 6.98 -10.73 -2.83
CA VAL A 37 7.85 -11.71 -3.51
C VAL A 37 7.94 -13.03 -2.74
N ILE A 38 8.06 -13.00 -1.41
CA ILE A 38 8.09 -14.21 -0.58
C ILE A 38 6.77 -14.99 -0.69
N PHE A 39 5.64 -14.30 -0.64
CA PHE A 39 4.32 -14.93 -0.66
C PHE A 39 3.85 -15.32 -2.07
N TYR A 40 4.50 -14.83 -3.13
CA TYR A 40 4.17 -15.17 -4.50
C TYR A 40 4.15 -16.68 -4.74
N PHE A 41 5.20 -17.40 -4.31
CA PHE A 41 5.30 -18.84 -4.56
C PHE A 41 4.22 -19.65 -3.81
N PRO A 42 3.98 -19.44 -2.50
CA PRO A 42 2.84 -20.04 -1.81
C PRO A 42 1.49 -19.75 -2.47
N LEU A 43 1.24 -18.49 -2.87
CA LEU A 43 0.00 -18.10 -3.57
C LEU A 43 -0.14 -18.85 -4.90
N PHE A 44 0.92 -18.92 -5.69
CA PHE A 44 0.92 -19.64 -6.96
C PHE A 44 0.60 -21.12 -6.77
N GLN A 45 1.22 -21.78 -5.79
CA GLN A 45 0.94 -23.21 -5.51
C GLN A 45 -0.49 -23.44 -5.04
N ALA A 46 -1.02 -22.54 -4.20
CA ALA A 46 -2.40 -22.63 -3.74
C ALA A 46 -3.39 -22.48 -4.91
N LEU A 47 -3.20 -21.48 -5.78
CA LEU A 47 -4.11 -21.19 -6.88
C LEU A 47 -4.02 -22.22 -8.01
N LYS A 48 -2.84 -22.82 -8.25
CA LYS A 48 -2.65 -23.87 -9.26
C LYS A 48 -3.50 -25.13 -8.99
N GLN A 49 -3.84 -25.39 -7.72
CA GLN A 49 -4.63 -26.56 -7.33
C GLN A 49 -6.14 -26.33 -7.46
N VAL A 50 -6.57 -25.09 -7.72
CA VAL A 50 -7.99 -24.73 -7.86
C VAL A 50 -8.46 -24.98 -9.29
N GLN A 51 -9.66 -25.53 -9.45
CA GLN A 51 -10.22 -25.77 -10.78
C GLN A 51 -10.53 -24.45 -11.49
N PRO A 52 -10.36 -24.35 -12.84
CA PRO A 52 -10.58 -23.10 -13.57
C PRO A 52 -11.97 -22.48 -13.38
N VAL A 53 -13.02 -23.30 -13.23
CA VAL A 53 -14.39 -22.82 -12.98
C VAL A 53 -14.47 -22.09 -11.63
N GLN A 54 -13.86 -22.65 -10.59
CA GLN A 54 -13.84 -22.05 -9.25
C GLN A 54 -12.95 -20.79 -9.20
N LEU A 55 -11.90 -20.73 -10.03
CA LEU A 55 -11.08 -19.52 -10.16
C LEU A 55 -11.88 -18.34 -10.72
N ASN A 56 -12.89 -18.57 -11.57
CA ASN A 56 -13.73 -17.49 -12.09
C ASN A 56 -14.59 -16.85 -10.98
N ASP A 57 -15.22 -17.67 -10.13
CA ASP A 57 -15.94 -17.17 -8.95
C ASP A 57 -14.99 -16.46 -7.97
N PHE A 58 -13.78 -16.99 -7.81
CA PHE A 58 -12.76 -16.37 -6.99
C PHE A 58 -12.29 -15.00 -7.52
N LEU A 59 -12.22 -14.81 -8.85
CA LEU A 59 -11.90 -13.50 -9.45
C LEU A 59 -12.93 -12.42 -9.07
N LEU A 60 -14.22 -12.77 -8.98
CA LEU A 60 -15.25 -11.85 -8.51
C LEU A 60 -14.98 -11.43 -7.06
N ILE A 61 -14.70 -12.40 -6.19
CA ILE A 61 -14.39 -12.14 -4.76
C ILE A 61 -13.11 -11.30 -4.62
N LEU A 62 -12.07 -11.61 -5.39
CA LEU A 62 -10.83 -10.83 -5.45
C LEU A 62 -11.11 -9.37 -5.82
N SER A 63 -11.96 -9.12 -6.81
CA SER A 63 -12.29 -7.75 -7.24
C SER A 63 -12.92 -6.93 -6.10
N MET A 64 -13.81 -7.55 -5.30
CA MET A 64 -14.42 -6.90 -4.15
C MET A 64 -13.39 -6.59 -3.06
N PHE A 65 -12.49 -7.53 -2.77
CA PHE A 65 -11.44 -7.31 -1.78
C PHE A 65 -10.41 -6.25 -2.22
N ILE A 66 -10.05 -6.19 -3.50
CA ILE A 66 -9.15 -5.16 -4.04
C ILE A 66 -9.79 -3.78 -3.84
N VAL A 67 -11.06 -3.62 -4.20
CA VAL A 67 -11.79 -2.37 -4.01
C VAL A 67 -11.84 -2.00 -2.52
N ALA A 68 -12.17 -2.95 -1.64
CA ALA A 68 -12.21 -2.71 -0.20
C ALA A 68 -10.84 -2.31 0.37
N ALA A 69 -9.75 -2.97 -0.06
CA ALA A 69 -8.39 -2.65 0.36
C ALA A 69 -7.97 -1.25 -0.10
N CYS A 70 -8.29 -0.86 -1.33
CA CYS A 70 -8.07 0.50 -1.82
C CYS A 70 -8.85 1.55 -1.00
N PHE A 71 -10.13 1.31 -0.73
CA PHE A 71 -10.94 2.20 0.10
C PHE A 71 -10.39 2.35 1.51
N ALA A 72 -9.99 1.24 2.14
CA ALA A 72 -9.36 1.27 3.46
C ALA A 72 -8.07 2.10 3.42
N ASN A 73 -7.20 1.86 2.44
CA ASN A 73 -5.93 2.59 2.32
C ASN A 73 -6.13 4.10 2.07
N PHE A 74 -7.16 4.51 1.34
CA PHE A 74 -7.49 5.94 1.16
C PHE A 74 -8.23 6.55 2.35
N THR A 75 -8.87 5.74 3.20
CA THR A 75 -9.59 6.22 4.38
C THR A 75 -8.63 6.49 5.54
N PHE A 76 -7.64 5.62 5.71
CA PHE A 76 -6.58 5.75 6.71
C PHE A 76 -5.48 6.68 6.21
N THR A 77 -5.62 7.96 6.54
CA THR A 77 -4.66 9.00 6.14
C THR A 77 -3.81 9.48 7.31
N TYR A 78 -2.54 9.79 7.04
CA TYR A 78 -1.63 10.46 7.97
C TYR A 78 -2.16 11.83 8.40
N GLU A 79 -2.93 12.51 7.53
CA GLU A 79 -3.58 13.80 7.85
C GLU A 79 -4.48 13.72 9.08
N LYS A 80 -5.13 12.57 9.31
CA LYS A 80 -6.02 12.37 10.47
C LYS A 80 -5.29 11.91 11.73
N SER A 81 -3.98 11.66 11.64
CA SER A 81 -3.17 11.12 12.75
C SER A 81 -2.18 12.15 13.29
N ASN A 82 -1.93 12.15 14.60
CA ASN A 82 -0.88 12.98 15.18
C ASN A 82 0.50 12.35 14.92
N ILE A 83 1.09 12.71 13.78
CA ILE A 83 2.39 12.19 13.30
C ILE A 83 3.59 12.59 14.17
N LEU A 84 3.44 13.60 15.03
CA LEU A 84 4.47 13.98 16.01
C LEU A 84 4.54 12.94 17.14
N LEU A 85 3.41 12.34 17.50
CA LEU A 85 3.34 11.33 18.55
C LEU A 85 3.73 9.95 17.99
N VAL A 86 4.82 9.39 18.54
CA VAL A 86 5.48 8.20 17.99
C VAL A 86 4.52 7.02 17.86
N SER A 87 3.68 6.74 18.87
CA SER A 87 2.76 5.59 18.81
C SER A 87 1.70 5.77 17.73
N GLN A 88 1.14 6.96 17.56
CA GLN A 88 0.17 7.23 16.48
C GLN A 88 0.83 7.14 15.11
N ARG A 89 2.03 7.68 14.94
CA ARG A 89 2.80 7.55 13.69
C ARG A 89 3.09 6.09 13.34
N MET A 90 3.58 5.31 14.30
CA MET A 90 3.86 3.89 14.09
C MET A 90 2.59 3.10 13.76
N PHE A 91 1.46 3.45 14.40
CA PHE A 91 0.18 2.83 14.10
C PHE A 91 -0.29 3.17 12.68
N SER A 92 -0.17 4.43 12.24
CA SER A 92 -0.47 4.83 10.85
C SER A 92 0.38 4.07 9.84
N HIS A 93 1.69 3.95 10.07
CA HIS A 93 2.57 3.15 9.22
C HIS A 93 2.19 1.67 9.20
N PHE A 94 1.85 1.09 10.36
CA PHE A 94 1.49 -0.32 10.46
C PHE A 94 0.15 -0.63 9.78
N VAL A 95 -0.86 0.23 9.95
CA VAL A 95 -2.17 0.05 9.31
C VAL A 95 -2.06 0.18 7.79
N THR A 96 -1.39 1.23 7.30
CA THR A 96 -1.15 1.38 5.85
C THR A 96 -0.27 0.27 5.28
N PHE A 97 0.72 -0.20 6.05
CA PHE A 97 1.51 -1.38 5.68
C PHE A 97 0.62 -2.62 5.47
N MET A 98 -0.28 -2.92 6.39
CA MET A 98 -1.15 -4.09 6.31
C MET A 98 -2.09 -4.02 5.09
N PHE A 99 -2.72 -2.86 4.84
CA PHE A 99 -3.60 -2.70 3.69
C PHE A 99 -2.87 -2.71 2.36
N MET A 100 -1.69 -2.08 2.27
CA MET A 100 -0.89 -2.12 1.06
C MET A 100 -0.31 -3.52 0.79
N LEU A 101 0.12 -4.25 1.83
CA LEU A 101 0.55 -5.63 1.68
C LEU A 101 -0.61 -6.52 1.23
N LEU A 102 -1.77 -6.40 1.86
CA LEU A 102 -2.97 -7.12 1.43
C LEU A 102 -3.30 -6.82 -0.03
N LEU A 103 -3.26 -5.54 -0.44
CA LEU A 103 -3.49 -5.14 -1.82
C LEU A 103 -2.48 -5.78 -2.78
N ALA A 104 -1.18 -5.77 -2.44
CA ALA A 104 -0.15 -6.40 -3.26
C ALA A 104 -0.42 -7.90 -3.47
N LEU A 105 -0.74 -8.62 -2.38
CA LEU A 105 -1.06 -10.05 -2.45
C LEU A 105 -2.33 -10.34 -3.24
N LEU A 106 -3.35 -9.47 -3.15
CA LEU A 106 -4.58 -9.59 -3.93
C LEU A 106 -4.32 -9.34 -5.42
N LEU A 107 -3.45 -8.40 -5.77
CA LEU A 107 -3.03 -8.14 -7.14
C LEU A 107 -2.19 -9.29 -7.71
N ASP A 108 -1.29 -9.88 -6.92
CA ASP A 108 -0.58 -11.10 -7.30
C ASP A 108 -1.54 -12.25 -7.57
N ALA A 109 -2.51 -12.49 -6.67
CA ALA A 109 -3.53 -13.51 -6.83
C ALA A 109 -4.40 -13.28 -8.08
N LEU A 110 -4.74 -12.02 -8.37
CA LEU A 110 -5.47 -11.62 -9.58
C LEU A 110 -4.67 -11.98 -10.84
N VAL A 111 -3.40 -11.56 -10.91
CA VAL A 111 -2.52 -11.81 -12.06
C VAL A 111 -2.35 -13.32 -12.29
N ILE A 112 -2.11 -14.09 -11.23
CA ILE A 112 -1.95 -15.54 -11.30
C ILE A 112 -3.25 -16.20 -11.80
N SER A 113 -4.39 -15.85 -11.21
CA SER A 113 -5.69 -16.43 -11.55
C SER A 113 -6.09 -16.11 -12.99
N VAL A 114 -5.89 -14.87 -13.45
CA VAL A 114 -6.09 -14.49 -14.85
C VAL A 114 -5.13 -15.25 -15.77
N GLY A 115 -3.87 -15.46 -15.36
CA GLY A 115 -2.91 -16.25 -16.13
C GLY A 115 -3.38 -17.70 -16.38
N PHE A 116 -4.13 -18.28 -15.44
CA PHE A 116 -4.70 -19.62 -15.60
C PHE A 116 -6.01 -19.64 -16.40
N VAL A 117 -6.92 -18.68 -16.16
CA VAL A 117 -8.26 -18.69 -16.76
C VAL A 117 -8.30 -18.00 -18.12
N TYR A 118 -7.57 -16.89 -18.27
CA TYR A 118 -7.54 -16.02 -19.46
C TYR A 118 -6.10 -15.68 -19.88
N PRO A 119 -5.30 -16.64 -20.37
CA PRO A 119 -3.88 -16.43 -20.64
C PRO A 119 -3.59 -15.27 -21.61
N GLN A 120 -4.50 -14.98 -22.57
CA GLN A 120 -4.32 -13.87 -23.52
C GLN A 120 -4.38 -12.49 -22.85
N LEU A 121 -5.03 -12.38 -21.69
CA LEU A 121 -5.19 -11.13 -20.94
C LEU A 121 -4.11 -10.93 -19.87
N TYR A 122 -3.26 -11.93 -19.63
CA TYR A 122 -2.26 -11.92 -18.57
C TYR A 122 -1.40 -10.65 -18.58
N SER A 123 -0.79 -10.30 -19.72
CA SER A 123 0.11 -9.15 -19.83
C SER A 123 -0.58 -7.82 -19.53
N ILE A 124 -1.85 -7.68 -19.94
CA ILE A 124 -2.64 -6.47 -19.71
C ILE A 124 -2.95 -6.34 -18.22
N ILE A 125 -3.44 -7.42 -17.59
CA ILE A 125 -3.77 -7.42 -16.16
C ILE A 125 -2.52 -7.25 -15.30
N PHE A 126 -1.38 -7.80 -15.70
CA PHE A 126 -0.10 -7.58 -15.05
C PHE A 126 0.29 -6.10 -15.03
N VAL A 127 0.25 -5.43 -16.19
CA VAL A 127 0.54 -3.99 -16.29
C VAL A 127 -0.44 -3.16 -15.46
N PHE A 128 -1.73 -3.48 -15.51
CA PHE A 128 -2.74 -2.77 -14.71
C PHE A 128 -2.53 -2.95 -13.22
N SER A 129 -2.15 -4.15 -12.78
CA SER A 129 -1.84 -4.43 -11.38
C SER A 129 -0.64 -3.61 -10.90
N ILE A 130 0.41 -3.49 -11.72
CA ILE A 130 1.55 -2.62 -11.42
C ILE A 130 1.10 -1.16 -11.28
N LEU A 131 0.29 -0.66 -12.22
CA LEU A 131 -0.19 0.73 -12.19
C LEU A 131 -1.06 1.01 -10.95
N ILE A 132 -1.93 0.08 -10.55
CA ILE A 132 -2.74 0.21 -9.34
C ILE A 132 -1.84 0.28 -8.11
N TYR A 133 -0.90 -0.66 -7.98
CA TYR A 133 0.02 -0.68 -6.84
C TYR A 133 0.85 0.61 -6.76
N LEU A 134 1.43 1.06 -7.88
CA LEU A 134 2.20 2.30 -7.95
C LEU A 134 1.34 3.51 -7.58
N SER A 135 0.09 3.56 -8.02
CA SER A 135 -0.83 4.67 -7.69
C SER A 135 -1.11 4.73 -6.19
N VAL A 136 -1.32 3.58 -5.55
CA VAL A 136 -1.56 3.50 -4.11
C VAL A 136 -0.30 3.84 -3.30
N ALA A 137 0.87 3.37 -3.74
CA ALA A 137 2.15 3.73 -3.12
C ALA A 137 2.43 5.23 -3.23
N LEU A 138 2.23 5.84 -4.41
CA LEU A 138 2.38 7.28 -4.62
C LEU A 138 1.37 8.09 -3.81
N TYR A 139 0.13 7.62 -3.69
CA TYR A 139 -0.87 8.25 -2.84
C TYR A 139 -0.39 8.31 -1.39
N ASP A 140 0.19 7.23 -0.88
CA ASP A 140 0.68 7.13 0.49
C ASP A 140 1.88 8.07 0.74
N PHE A 141 2.75 8.30 -0.25
CA PHE A 141 3.76 9.38 -0.18
C PHE A 141 3.14 10.78 -0.20
N TRP A 142 2.18 11.00 -1.10
CA TRP A 142 1.49 12.27 -1.19
C TRP A 142 0.73 12.60 0.11
N ASP A 143 0.16 11.59 0.76
CA ASP A 143 -0.56 11.73 2.01
C ASP A 143 0.33 12.18 3.19
N ILE A 144 1.59 11.73 3.22
CA ILE A 144 2.59 12.22 4.17
C ILE A 144 2.90 13.71 3.92
N LEU A 145 3.02 14.13 2.66
CA LEU A 145 3.38 15.51 2.30
C LEU A 145 2.30 16.53 2.70
N ARG A 146 1.03 16.10 2.73
CA ARG A 146 -0.11 16.93 3.14
C ARG A 146 -0.46 16.82 4.63
N ALA A 147 0.19 15.92 5.36
CA ALA A 147 -0.07 15.76 6.79
C ALA A 147 0.28 17.06 7.54
N LYS A 148 -0.64 17.52 8.40
CA LYS A 148 -0.46 18.75 9.18
C LYS A 148 0.55 18.46 10.29
N LEU A 149 1.72 19.09 10.20
CA LEU A 149 2.78 19.11 11.20
C LEU A 149 2.60 20.28 12.17
#